data_AF-A0A8S2ZGP0-F1
#
_entry.id   AF-A0A8S2ZGP0-F1
#
_cell.length_a   1.000
_cell.length_b   1.000
_cell.length_c   1.000
_cell.angle_alpha   90.00
_cell.angle_beta   90.00
_cell.angle_gamma   90.00
#
_symmetry.space_group_name_H-M   'P 1'
#
loop_
_entity.id
_entity.type
_entity.pdbx_description
1 polymer ?
#
loop_
_entity_poly.entity_id
_entity_poly.type
_entity_poly.pdbx_seq_one_letter_code
_entity_poly.pdbx_strand_id
1 'polypeptide(L)' 'NQTFRNTLVDKAAREIKSAPLGRDRFGVSYWLFVGTDCFVRLFREDADIDRGWSNVAK' A
#
# COMPACT_ATOMS: atom_id res chain seq x y z
N ASN A 1 -7.72 -2.66 -5.53
CA ASN A 1 -7.58 -1.23 -5.86
C ASN A 1 -6.60 -1.11 -7.03
N GLN A 2 -7.11 -0.82 -8.22
CA GLN A 2 -6.29 -0.69 -9.44
C GLN A 2 -5.28 0.45 -9.30
N THR A 3 -5.67 1.53 -8.61
CA THR A 3 -4.83 2.71 -8.39
C THR A 3 -3.61 2.38 -7.52
N PHE A 4 -3.77 1.70 -6.38
CA PHE A 4 -2.63 1.27 -5.54
C PHE A 4 -1.62 0.42 -6.33
N ARG A 5 -2.12 -0.52 -7.14
CA ARG A 5 -1.30 -1.36 -8.01
C ARG A 5 -0.57 -0.53 -9.05
N ASN A 6 -1.26 0.39 -9.73
CA ASN A 6 -0.65 1.26 -10.73
C ASN A 6 0.42 2.17 -10.11
N THR A 7 0.20 2.71 -8.92
CA THR A 7 1.18 3.55 -8.19
C THR A 7 2.44 2.78 -7.79
N LEU A 8 2.35 1.46 -7.62
CA LEU A 8 3.46 0.60 -7.22
C LEU A 8 3.93 -0.35 -8.34
N VAL A 9 3.35 -0.26 -9.53
CA VAL A 9 3.64 -1.15 -10.68
C VAL A 9 5.07 -0.96 -11.16
N ASP A 10 5.60 0.26 -11.05
CA ASP A 10 6.99 0.57 -11.42
C ASP A 10 8.01 0.01 -10.43
N LYS A 11 7.56 -0.65 -9.34
CA LYS A 11 8.43 -1.30 -8.35
C LYS A 11 8.31 -2.82 -8.49
N ALA A 12 9.45 -3.51 -8.55
CA ALA A 12 9.49 -4.96 -8.56
C ALA A 12 8.83 -5.51 -7.29
N ALA A 13 7.73 -6.23 -7.46
CA ALA A 13 6.94 -6.78 -6.37
C ALA A 13 6.75 -8.27 -6.56
N ARG A 14 6.92 -9.03 -5.48
CA ARG A 14 6.55 -10.45 -5.43
C ARG A 14 5.07 -10.61 -5.13
N GLU A 15 4.52 -9.73 -4.29
CA GLU A 15 3.10 -9.72 -3.95
C GLU A 15 2.60 -8.30 -3.70
N ILE A 16 1.48 -7.94 -4.36
CA ILE A 16 0.71 -6.73 -4.08
C ILE A 16 -0.75 -7.15 -3.83
N LYS A 17 -1.22 -7.01 -2.58
CA LYS A 17 -2.60 -7.36 -2.25
C LYS A 17 -3.58 -6.45 -2.98
N SER A 18 -4.66 -7.05 -3.52
CA SER A 18 -5.74 -6.32 -4.21
C SER A 18 -6.61 -5.51 -3.25
N ALA A 19 -6.59 -5.84 -1.96
CA ALA A 19 -7.40 -5.27 -0.90
C ALA A 19 -6.52 -4.74 0.26
N PRO A 20 -6.99 -3.73 1.01
CA PRO A 20 -6.29 -3.28 2.20
C PRO A 20 -6.26 -4.38 3.25
N LEU A 21 -5.22 -4.38 4.10
CA LEU A 21 -5.12 -5.25 5.27
C LEU A 21 -6.24 -4.99 6.28
N GLY A 22 -6.72 -3.74 6.33
CA GLY A 22 -7.75 -3.31 7.24
C GLY A 22 -7.80 -1.78 7.33
N ARG A 23 -8.70 -1.27 8.16
CA ARG A 23 -8.80 0.14 8.52
C ARG A 23 -8.54 0.33 10.01
N ASP A 24 -7.92 1.43 10.38
CA ASP A 24 -7.81 1.82 11.79
C ASP A 24 -9.10 2.49 12.32
N ARG A 25 -9.07 2.90 13.59
CA ARG A 25 -10.18 3.62 14.25
C ARG A 25 -10.52 4.96 13.62
N PHE A 26 -9.65 5.50 12.78
CA PHE A 26 -9.84 6.77 12.07
C PHE A 26 -10.31 6.54 10.63
N GLY A 27 -10.55 5.28 10.23
CA GLY A 27 -11.02 4.92 8.89
C GLY A 27 -9.92 4.84 7.84
N VAL A 28 -8.65 4.92 8.25
CA VAL A 28 -7.49 4.92 7.36
C VAL A 28 -7.16 3.49 6.95
N SER A 29 -7.08 3.22 5.64
CA SER A 29 -6.74 1.90 5.12
C SER A 29 -5.23 1.65 5.09
N TYR A 30 -4.82 0.43 5.41
CA TYR A 30 -3.43 0.00 5.32
C TYR A 30 -3.25 -1.03 4.21
N TRP A 31 -2.12 -0.96 3.52
CA TRP A 31 -1.84 -1.74 2.32
C TRP A 31 -0.46 -2.40 2.43
N LEU A 32 -0.39 -3.66 2.04
CA LEU A 32 0.86 -4.44 2.06
C LEU A 32 1.47 -4.50 0.67
N PHE A 33 2.78 -4.25 0.61
CA PHE A 33 3.62 -4.49 -0.54
C PHE A 33 4.77 -5.40 -0.13
N VAL A 34 4.95 -6.50 -0.85
CA VAL A 34 6.09 -7.41 -0.65
C VAL A 34 6.97 -7.35 -1.89
N GLY A 35 8.18 -6.84 -1.72
CA GLY A 35 9.18 -6.76 -2.78
C GLY A 35 9.77 -8.12 -3.14
N THR A 36 10.48 -8.16 -4.27
CA THR A 36 11.20 -9.37 -4.72
C THR A 36 12.35 -9.76 -3.79
N ASP A 37 12.99 -8.79 -3.14
CA ASP A 37 14.14 -9.01 -2.25
C ASP A 37 13.71 -9.27 -0.79
N CYS A 38 12.52 -9.85 -0.59
CA CYS A 38 11.91 -10.11 0.71
C CYS A 38 11.69 -8.89 1.61
N PHE A 39 11.78 -7.67 1.08
CA PHE A 39 11.42 -6.47 1.83
C PHE A 39 9.91 -6.30 1.90
N VAL A 40 9.40 -5.94 3.08
CA VAL A 40 7.97 -5.73 3.32
C VAL A 40 7.74 -4.25 3.57
N ARG A 41 6.78 -3.66 2.86
CA ARG A 41 6.41 -2.26 3.02
C ARG A 41 4.94 -2.16 3.39
N LEU A 42 4.68 -1.47 4.49
CA LEU A 42 3.33 -1.09 4.87
C LEU A 42 3.06 0.31 4.35
N PHE A 43 1.93 0.47 3.68
CA PHE A 43 1.46 1.73 3.14
C PHE A 43 0.18 2.14 3.85
N ARG A 44 0.05 3.42 4.13
CA ARG A 44 -1.17 4.04 4.64
C ARG A 44 -1.83 4.81 3.50
N GLU A 45 -3.11 4.58 3.25
CA GLU A 45 -3.91 5.34 2.29
C GLU A 45 -4.28 6.69 2.91
N ASP A 46 -3.89 7.77 2.25
CA ASP A 46 -4.27 9.12 2.64
C ASP A 46 -5.60 9.49 1.96
N ALA A 47 -6.60 9.81 2.76
CA ALA A 47 -7.94 10.13 2.29
C ALA A 47 -8.07 11.59 1.84
N ASP A 48 -7.20 12.48 2.34
CA ASP A 48 -7.32 13.93 2.17
C ASP A 48 -6.46 14.44 1.00
N ILE A 49 -5.32 13.79 0.72
CA ILE A 49 -4.41 14.14 -0.38
C ILE A 49 -4.53 13.09 -1.48
N ASP A 50 -5.33 13.39 -2.50
CA ASP A 50 -5.34 12.78 -3.85
C ASP A 50 -5.32 11.23 -3.94
N ARG A 51 -5.83 10.51 -2.92
CA ARG A 51 -5.74 9.05 -2.83
C ARG A 51 -4.29 8.56 -2.94
N GLY A 52 -3.39 9.22 -2.23
CA GLY A 52 -1.98 8.84 -2.13
C GLY A 52 -1.73 7.69 -1.15
N TRP A 53 -0.60 7.00 -1.29
CA TRP A 53 -0.11 6.03 -0.30
C TRP A 53 1.24 6.45 0.26
N SER A 54 1.32 6.56 1.58
CA SER A 54 2.59 6.84 2.27
C SER A 54 3.15 5.58 2.89
N ASN A 55 4.45 5.34 2.72
CA ASN A 55 5.11 4.23 3.41
C ASN A 55 5.24 4.56 4.90
N VAL A 56 4.69 3.70 5.74
CA VAL A 56 4.69 3.88 7.20
C VAL A 56 5.61 2.90 7.93
N ALA A 57 6.08 1.85 7.24
CA ALA A 57 7.08 0.91 7.76
C ALA A 57 7.84 0.21 6.61
N LYS A 58 9.09 -0.21 6.89
CA LYS A 58 9.99 -0.97 6.03
C LYS A 58 10.56 -2.18 6.76
#